data_AF-A0A392RJD0-F1
#
_entry.id   AF-A0A392RJD0-F1
#
_cell.length_a   1.000
_cell.length_b   1.000
_cell.length_c   1.000
_cell.angle_alpha   90.00
_cell.angle_beta   90.00
_cell.angle_gamma   90.00
#
_symmetry.space_group_name_H-M   'P 1'
#
loop_
_entity.id
_entity.type
_entity.pdbx_description
1 polymer ?
#
loop_
_entity_poly.entity_id
_entity_poly.type
_entity_poly.pdbx_seq_one_letter_code
_entity_poly.pdbx_strand_id
1 'polypeptide(L)' 'MVGSSLEAGLHRLTPGVPAADFILPPTFGHDQIFDGQTKVIVPEAEKAILDGMGPEAIKNEIGNSSVAVFKLLEIVNYL' A
#
# COMPACT_ATOMS: atom_id res chain seq x y z
N MET A 1 0.33 -33.85 -15.37
CA MET A 1 1.02 -32.70 -14.74
C MET A 1 0.13 -31.48 -14.94
N VAL A 2 -0.57 -31.06 -13.87
CA VAL A 2 -1.42 -29.86 -13.89
C VAL A 2 -0.51 -28.67 -13.57
N GLY A 3 -0.41 -27.75 -14.52
CA GLY A 3 0.35 -26.51 -14.37
C GLY A 3 -0.30 -25.63 -13.31
N SER A 4 0.46 -25.34 -12.26
CA SER A 4 0.10 -24.49 -11.14
C SER A 4 -0.12 -23.05 -11.62
N SER A 5 -1.36 -22.56 -11.61
CA SER A 5 -1.73 -21.16 -11.86
C SER A 5 -1.52 -20.30 -10.60
N LEU A 6 -0.30 -20.29 -10.08
CA LEU A 6 0.14 -19.33 -9.07
C LEU A 6 0.74 -18.12 -9.79
N GLU A 7 0.46 -16.92 -9.30
CA GLU A 7 1.06 -15.63 -9.69
C GLU A 7 0.39 -14.80 -10.81
N ALA A 8 -0.79 -14.24 -10.53
CA ALA A 8 -1.06 -12.81 -10.79
C ALA A 8 -2.38 -12.42 -10.11
N GLY A 9 -2.32 -11.87 -8.90
CA GLY A 9 -3.51 -11.32 -8.25
C GLY A 9 -4.09 -10.13 -9.03
N LEU A 10 -5.42 -9.99 -9.01
CA LEU A 10 -6.20 -8.93 -9.70
C LEU A 10 -5.86 -7.47 -9.31
N HIS A 11 -4.84 -7.25 -8.48
CA HIS A 11 -4.53 -5.98 -7.81
C HIS A 11 -3.16 -5.40 -8.21
N ARG A 12 -2.53 -5.86 -9.29
CA ARG A 12 -1.23 -5.36 -9.72
C ARG A 12 -1.34 -3.94 -10.28
N LEU A 13 -1.07 -2.93 -9.44
CA LEU A 13 -0.80 -1.57 -9.88
C LEU A 13 0.61 -1.52 -10.48
N THR A 14 0.74 -1.01 -11.71
CA THR A 14 2.03 -0.77 -12.35
C THR A 14 2.56 0.60 -11.90
N PRO A 15 3.77 0.71 -11.32
CA PRO A 15 4.33 1.99 -10.94
C PRO A 15 4.36 2.98 -12.11
N GLY A 16 3.88 4.20 -11.89
CA GLY A 16 3.86 5.28 -12.89
C GLY A 16 2.72 5.21 -13.91
N VAL A 17 1.81 4.23 -13.83
CA VAL A 17 0.63 4.12 -14.71
C VAL A 17 -0.64 4.34 -13.89
N PRO A 18 -1.50 5.30 -14.26
CA PRO A 18 -2.82 5.46 -13.62
C PRO A 18 -3.66 4.20 -13.81
N ALA A 19 -4.21 3.67 -12.71
CA ALA A 19 -5.14 2.55 -12.78
C ALA A 19 -6.53 3.04 -13.20
N ALA A 20 -7.19 2.27 -14.09
CA ALA A 20 -8.56 2.54 -14.49
C ALA A 20 -9.55 2.28 -13.34
N ASP A 21 -9.34 1.17 -12.63
CA ASP A 21 -10.12 0.79 -11.45
C ASP A 21 -9.19 0.58 -10.25
N PHE A 22 -9.61 1.09 -9.10
CA PHE A 22 -8.93 0.85 -7.83
C PHE A 22 -9.70 -0.22 -7.04
N ILE A 23 -9.24 -1.46 -7.09
CA ILE A 23 -9.83 -2.56 -6.33
C ILE A 23 -9.24 -2.55 -4.92
N LEU A 24 -10.09 -2.37 -3.91
CA LEU A 24 -9.69 -2.53 -2.52
C LEU A 24 -9.21 -3.97 -2.27
N PRO A 25 -7.97 -4.15 -1.78
CA PRO A 25 -7.50 -5.47 -1.35
C PRO A 25 -8.50 -6.13 -0.37
N PRO A 26 -8.87 -7.40 -0.58
CA PRO A 26 -9.78 -8.13 0.31
C PRO A 26 -9.32 -8.13 1.78
N THR A 27 -8.03 -7.94 2.03
CA THR A 27 -7.44 -7.79 3.37
C THR A 27 -8.03 -6.64 4.18
N PHE A 28 -8.58 -5.60 3.54
CA PHE A 28 -9.29 -4.51 4.24
C PHE A 28 -10.59 -4.95 4.92
N GLY A 29 -11.17 -6.10 4.53
CA GLY A 29 -12.37 -6.65 5.15
C GLY A 29 -12.11 -7.62 6.31
N HIS A 30 -10.86 -7.82 6.71
CA HIS A 30 -10.51 -8.65 7.86
C HIS A 30 -10.26 -7.80 9.11
N ASP A 31 -10.81 -8.24 10.24
CA ASP A 31 -10.80 -7.51 11.53
C ASP A 31 -9.40 -7.19 12.07
N GLN A 32 -8.37 -7.93 11.64
CA GLN A 32 -7.01 -7.74 12.14
C GLN A 32 -5.96 -7.93 11.03
N ILE A 33 -5.61 -6.83 10.36
CA ILE A 33 -4.53 -6.78 9.36
C ILE A 33 -3.16 -6.75 10.06
N PHE A 34 -3.08 -6.09 11.21
CA PHE A 34 -1.89 -6.00 12.05
C PHE A 34 -2.27 -6.38 13.47
N ASP A 35 -1.46 -7.21 14.11
CA ASP A 35 -1.53 -7.48 15.54
C ASP A 35 -0.33 -6.89 16.28
N GLY A 36 -0.33 -6.95 17.62
CA GLY A 36 0.80 -6.48 18.43
C GLY A 36 2.11 -7.26 18.21
N GLN A 37 2.08 -8.36 17.45
CA GLN A 37 3.24 -9.17 17.09
C GLN A 37 3.74 -8.88 15.67
N THR A 38 2.96 -8.14 14.87
CA THR A 38 3.26 -7.89 13.47
C THR A 38 4.44 -6.94 13.37
N LYS A 39 5.53 -7.44 12.78
CA LYS A 39 6.72 -6.64 12.52
C LYS A 39 6.63 -6.03 11.14
N VAL A 40 6.73 -4.71 11.07
CA VAL A 40 6.94 -4.02 9.81
C VAL A 40 8.41 -4.21 9.42
N ILE A 41 8.66 -4.94 8.34
CA ILE A 41 10.00 -5.14 7.81
C ILE A 41 10.18 -4.18 6.64
N VAL A 42 11.15 -3.28 6.77
CA VAL A 42 11.61 -2.43 5.67
C VAL A 42 12.86 -3.09 5.10
N PRO A 43 12.89 -3.49 3.82
CA PRO A 43 14.08 -4.10 3.25
C PRO A 43 15.22 -3.07 3.16
N GLU A 44 16.47 -3.56 3.12
CA GLU A 44 17.66 -2.72 3.28
C GLU A 44 17.77 -1.63 2.18
N ALA A 45 17.34 -1.96 0.96
CA ALA A 45 17.36 -1.01 -0.16
C ALA A 45 16.43 0.18 0.10
N GLU A 46 15.21 -0.08 0.56
CA GLU A 46 14.23 0.94 0.93
C GLU A 46 14.68 1.72 2.16
N LYS A 47 15.31 1.05 3.13
CA LYS A 47 15.90 1.72 4.30
C LYS A 47 16.97 2.73 3.91
N ALA A 48 17.88 2.36 2.99
CA ALA A 48 18.89 3.29 2.49
C ALA A 48 18.29 4.51 1.78
N ILE A 49 17.17 4.32 1.06
CA ILE A 49 16.43 5.43 0.42
C ILE A 49 15.81 6.35 1.49
N LEU A 50 15.14 5.78 2.48
CA LEU A 50 14.52 6.55 3.57
C LEU A 50 15.58 7.33 4.37
N ASP A 51 16.69 6.69 4.71
CA ASP A 51 17.82 7.32 5.42
C ASP A 51 18.40 8.49 4.59
N GLY A 52 18.42 8.36 3.26
CA GLY A 52 18.85 9.42 2.33
C GLY A 52 17.86 10.58 2.15
N MET A 53 16.56 10.35 2.29
CA MET A 53 15.52 11.39 2.18
C MET A 53 15.53 12.33 3.39
N GLY A 54 15.80 11.80 4.59
CA GLY A 54 15.76 12.55 5.83
C GLY A 54 14.34 12.75 6.39
N PRO A 55 14.22 13.03 7.71
CA PRO A 55 12.96 12.94 8.44
C PRO A 55 11.89 13.94 7.98
N GLU A 56 12.27 15.16 7.61
CA GLU A 56 11.30 16.17 7.17
C GLU A 56 10.74 15.87 5.77
N ALA A 57 11.56 15.35 4.86
CA ALA A 57 11.09 14.92 3.54
C ALA A 57 10.12 13.74 3.65
N ILE A 58 10.42 12.78 4.54
CA ILE A 58 9.52 11.64 4.83
C ILE A 58 8.18 12.14 5.38
N LYS A 59 8.18 13.06 6.35
CA LYS A 59 6.94 13.63 6.90
C LYS A 59 6.10 14.31 5.82
N ASN A 60 6.73 15.11 4.96
CA ASN A 60 6.04 15.80 3.88
C ASN A 60 5.44 14.82 2.87
N GLU A 61 6.19 13.77 2.51
CA GLU A 61 5.71 12.74 1.58
C GLU A 61 4.52 11.96 2.17
N ILE A 62 4.59 11.57 3.45
CA ILE A 62 3.47 10.93 4.16
C ILE A 62 2.26 11.86 4.20
N GLY A 63 2.46 13.14 4.54
CA GLY A 63 1.39 14.13 4.56
C GLY A 63 0.70 14.22 3.21
N ASN A 64 1.46 14.41 2.13
CA ASN A 64 0.95 14.52 0.77
C ASN A 64 0.23 13.25 0.32
N SER A 65 0.83 12.08 0.54
CA SER A 65 0.26 10.79 0.16
C SER A 65 -0.99 10.42 0.97
N SER A 66 -1.04 10.80 2.25
CA SER A 66 -2.19 10.51 3.13
C SER A 66 -3.47 11.23 2.70
N VAL A 67 -3.38 12.40 2.07
CA VAL A 67 -4.54 13.12 1.52
C VAL A 67 -5.27 12.29 0.48
N ALA A 68 -4.55 11.57 -0.38
CA ALA A 68 -5.16 10.69 -1.38
C ALA A 68 -5.89 9.52 -0.71
N VAL A 69 -5.30 8.92 0.32
CA VAL A 69 -5.91 7.83 1.10
C VAL A 69 -7.16 8.31 1.83
N PHE A 70 -7.13 9.48 2.48
CA PHE A 70 -8.30 10.02 3.18
C PHE A 70 -9.46 10.33 2.22
N LYS A 71 -9.17 10.84 1.01
CA LYS A 71 -10.20 11.06 -0.02
C LYS A 71 -10.83 9.75 -0.49
N LEU A 72 -10.04 8.67 -0.64
CA LEU A 72 -10.58 7.36 -0.96
C LEU A 72 -11.47 6.82 0.16
N LEU A 73 -11.04 6.96 1.42
CA LEU A 73 -11.85 6.57 2.58
C LEU A 73 -13.16 7.34 2.65
N GLU A 74 -13.14 8.65 2.39
CA GLU A 74 -14.34 9.50 2.34
C GLU A 74 -15.36 9.00 1.30
N ILE A 75 -14.90 8.64 0.09
CA ILE A 75 -15.77 8.09 -0.96
C ILE A 75 -16.35 6.73 -0.54
N VAL A 76 -15.53 5.83 0.02
CA VAL A 76 -15.99 4.50 0.45
C VAL A 76 -17.01 4.60 1.58
N ASN A 77 -16.86 5.57 2.49
CA ASN A 77 -17.76 5.74 3.64
C ASN A 77 -19.05 6.51 3.29
N TYR A 78 -19.13 7.11 2.11
CA TYR A 78 -20.34 7.79 1.60
C TYR A 78 -21.32 6.83 0.90
N LEU A 79 -20.83 5.71 0.37
CA LEU A 79 -21.63 4.65 -0.27
C LEU A 79 -22.32 3.74 0.77
#